data_AF-A0A505HJ71-F1
#
_entry.id   AF-A0A505HJ71-F1
#
_cell.length_a   1.000
_cell.length_b   1.000
_cell.length_c   1.000
_cell.angle_alpha   90.00
_cell.angle_beta   90.00
_cell.angle_gamma   90.00
#
_symmetry.space_group_name_H-M   'P 1'
#
loop_
_entity.id
_entity.type
_entity.pdbx_description
1 polymer ?
#
loop_
_entity_poly.entity_id
_entity_poly.type
_entity_poly.pdbx_seq_one_letter_code
_entity_poly.pdbx_strand_id
1 'polypeptide(L)'
;MRVRLVIAGVIVVLAVVAATVAGVRWSTAGEPVSVAAPSGASTVLPEGAYEDVVDNRALEVSVDLSNDRGRPMVDTYAMPSTTAWEQVRSAVAGQLDGWEQVGDCADTGERRVQCSWSEPTRWWPRTVRIVFLRPAPPGGDQSYEWPDNTFLVVGSAPGASPTPRTSALR
;
A
#
# COMPACT_ATOMS: atom_id res chain seq x y z
N MET A 1 -13.23 -18.11 50.74
CA MET A 1 -12.55 -16.80 50.54
C MET A 1 -11.40 -16.88 49.53
N ARG A 2 -10.47 -17.86 49.64
CA ARG A 2 -9.30 -18.00 48.74
C ARG A 2 -9.65 -18.16 47.24
N VAL A 3 -10.69 -18.92 46.90
CA VAL A 3 -11.13 -19.13 45.51
C VAL A 3 -11.58 -17.84 44.81
N ARG A 4 -12.24 -16.92 45.53
CA ARG A 4 -12.68 -15.63 44.97
C ARG A 4 -11.51 -14.67 44.69
N LEU A 5 -10.46 -14.71 45.52
CA LEU A 5 -9.23 -13.95 45.31
C LEU A 5 -8.43 -14.45 44.11
N VAL A 6 -8.37 -15.78 43.91
CA VAL A 6 -7.71 -16.38 42.72
C VAL A 6 -8.46 -16.02 41.44
N ILE A 7 -9.79 -16.11 41.42
CA ILE A 7 -10.61 -15.74 40.25
C ILE A 7 -10.46 -14.25 39.93
N ALA A 8 -10.52 -13.37 40.94
CA ALA A 8 -10.32 -11.94 40.76
C ALA A 8 -8.91 -11.63 40.20
N GLY A 9 -7.88 -12.31 40.72
CA GLY A 9 -6.51 -12.19 40.21
C GLY A 9 -6.39 -12.61 38.74
N VAL A 10 -6.99 -13.74 38.34
CA VAL A 10 -6.99 -14.21 36.95
C VAL A 10 -7.70 -13.24 36.02
N ILE A 11 -8.86 -12.69 36.43
CA ILE A 11 -9.60 -11.72 35.62
C ILE A 11 -8.77 -10.44 35.41
N VAL A 12 -8.12 -9.93 36.45
CA VAL A 12 -7.25 -8.74 36.34
C VAL A 12 -6.09 -9.01 35.38
N VAL A 13 -5.44 -10.17 35.50
CA VAL A 13 -4.34 -10.54 34.58
C VAL A 13 -4.83 -10.62 33.14
N LEU A 14 -5.97 -11.27 32.89
CA LEU A 14 -6.55 -11.36 31.54
C LEU A 14 -6.92 -9.99 30.96
N ALA A 15 -7.48 -9.09 31.79
CA ALA A 15 -7.83 -7.74 31.37
C ALA A 15 -6.59 -6.92 31.01
N VAL A 16 -5.52 -7.03 31.81
CA VAL A 16 -4.24 -6.35 31.51
C VAL A 16 -3.62 -6.90 30.23
N VAL A 17 -3.61 -8.22 30.03
CA VAL A 17 -3.09 -8.84 28.79
C VAL A 17 -3.91 -8.39 27.57
N ALA A 18 -5.23 -8.34 27.67
CA ALA A 18 -6.07 -7.85 26.57
C ALA A 18 -5.79 -6.37 26.25
N ALA A 19 -5.61 -5.53 27.26
CA ALA A 19 -5.30 -4.11 27.09
C ALA A 19 -3.92 -3.89 26.48
N THR A 20 -2.90 -4.64 26.90
CA THR A 20 -1.55 -4.54 26.30
C THR A 20 -1.55 -4.99 24.86
N VAL A 21 -2.22 -6.09 24.53
CA VAL A 21 -2.36 -6.56 23.13
C VAL A 21 -3.11 -5.54 22.28
N ALA A 22 -4.19 -4.95 22.80
CA ALA A 22 -4.93 -3.90 22.10
C ALA A 22 -4.07 -2.65 21.87
N GLY A 23 -3.29 -2.23 22.89
CA GLY A 23 -2.38 -1.09 22.79
C GLY A 23 -1.27 -1.30 21.75
N VAL A 24 -0.64 -2.48 21.75
CA VAL A 24 0.39 -2.83 20.75
C VAL A 24 -0.21 -2.82 19.35
N ARG A 25 -1.36 -3.47 19.14
CA ARG A 25 -2.03 -3.50 17.82
C ARG A 25 -2.44 -2.12 17.33
N TRP A 26 -2.87 -1.25 18.23
CA TRP A 26 -3.22 0.12 17.89
C TRP A 26 -1.97 0.91 17.46
N SER A 27 -0.87 0.78 18.20
CA SER A 27 0.41 1.43 17.88
C SER A 27 0.96 0.95 16.53
N THR A 28 0.97 -0.37 16.28
CA THR A 28 1.49 -0.94 15.03
C THR A 28 0.62 -0.60 13.83
N ALA A 29 -0.69 -0.44 14.04
CA ALA A 29 -1.59 0.08 13.01
C ALA A 29 -1.45 1.59 12.81
N GLY A 30 -0.76 2.31 13.69
CA GLY A 30 -0.46 3.73 13.51
C GLY A 30 0.66 4.01 12.51
N GLU A 31 1.41 2.99 12.12
CA GLU A 31 2.56 3.12 11.22
C GLU A 31 2.28 2.47 9.85
N PRO A 32 2.63 3.14 8.75
CA PRO A 32 2.65 2.52 7.43
C PRO A 32 3.57 1.29 7.41
N VAL A 33 3.22 0.29 6.60
CA VAL A 33 4.10 -0.87 6.40
C VAL A 33 5.20 -0.52 5.39
N SER A 34 6.45 -0.88 5.68
CA SER A 34 7.53 -0.77 4.71
C SER A 34 7.41 -1.87 3.66
N VAL A 35 7.34 -1.48 2.40
CA VAL A 35 7.37 -2.40 1.25
C VAL A 35 8.72 -2.21 0.56
N ALA A 36 9.52 -3.27 0.51
CA ALA A 36 10.80 -3.25 -0.17
C ALA A 36 10.61 -3.10 -1.69
N ALA A 37 11.51 -2.35 -2.31
CA ALA A 37 11.53 -2.15 -3.74
C ALA A 37 11.69 -3.49 -4.49
N PRO A 38 10.94 -3.74 -5.57
CA PRO A 38 11.12 -4.94 -6.40
C PRO A 38 12.53 -5.01 -7.02
N SER A 39 12.98 -6.22 -7.34
CA SER A 39 14.28 -6.43 -7.99
C SER A 39 14.42 -5.61 -9.28
N GLY A 40 15.53 -4.88 -9.41
CA GLY A 40 15.79 -3.99 -10.55
C GLY A 40 15.24 -2.57 -10.39
N ALA A 41 14.56 -2.26 -9.28
CA ALA A 41 14.13 -0.91 -8.94
C ALA A 41 15.31 0.01 -8.61
N SER A 42 15.24 1.23 -9.11
CA SER A 42 16.15 2.33 -8.78
C SER A 42 15.36 3.51 -8.24
N THR A 43 15.83 4.11 -7.14
CA THR A 43 15.32 5.41 -6.65
C THR A 43 15.94 6.59 -7.42
N VAL A 44 17.00 6.35 -8.19
CA VAL A 44 17.53 7.34 -9.12
C VAL A 44 16.68 7.28 -10.38
N LEU A 45 15.91 8.34 -10.60
CA LEU A 45 15.03 8.50 -11.74
C LEU A 45 15.81 9.20 -12.87
N PRO A 46 15.67 8.75 -14.14
CA PRO A 46 16.30 9.43 -15.29
C PRO A 46 15.81 10.88 -15.43
N GLU A 47 16.55 11.77 -16.08
CA GLU A 47 16.02 13.11 -16.39
C GLU A 47 15.06 13.04 -17.59
N GLY A 48 14.02 13.87 -17.61
CA GLY A 48 13.10 13.98 -18.75
C GLY A 48 11.99 15.02 -18.53
N ALA A 49 10.85 14.80 -19.20
CA ALA A 49 9.63 15.61 -19.03
C ALA A 49 8.45 14.77 -18.50
N TYR A 50 8.76 13.63 -17.88
CA TYR A 50 7.80 12.67 -17.36
C TYR A 50 7.55 12.84 -15.86
N GLU A 51 8.42 13.57 -15.18
CA GLU A 51 8.51 13.76 -13.74
C GLU A 51 7.18 14.27 -13.21
N ASP A 52 6.59 15.29 -13.85
CA ASP A 52 5.26 15.80 -13.51
C ASP A 52 4.19 14.70 -13.50
N VAL A 53 4.24 13.75 -14.44
CA VAL A 53 3.27 12.65 -14.49
C VAL A 53 3.47 11.71 -13.32
N VAL A 54 4.73 11.33 -13.04
CA VAL A 54 5.07 10.41 -11.95
C VAL A 54 4.80 11.05 -10.59
N ASP A 55 5.19 12.30 -10.39
CA ASP A 55 4.94 13.09 -9.19
C ASP A 55 3.45 13.29 -8.95
N ASN A 56 2.67 13.56 -10.00
CA ASN A 56 1.21 13.61 -9.88
C ASN A 56 0.63 12.26 -9.44
N ARG A 57 1.18 11.12 -9.90
CA ARG A 57 0.71 9.81 -9.42
C ARG A 57 1.15 9.51 -8.00
N ALA A 58 2.37 9.89 -7.61
CA ALA A 58 2.82 9.80 -6.23
C ALA A 58 1.94 10.65 -5.30
N LEU A 59 1.57 11.86 -5.74
CA LEU A 59 0.67 12.75 -5.02
C LEU A 59 -0.75 12.19 -4.92
N GLU A 60 -1.31 11.66 -6.02
CA GLU A 60 -2.62 10.98 -6.00
C GLU A 60 -2.62 9.82 -5.00
N VAL A 61 -1.60 8.98 -5.02
CA VAL A 61 -1.45 7.87 -4.05
C VAL A 61 -1.33 8.41 -2.62
N SER A 62 -0.55 9.47 -2.40
CA SER A 62 -0.39 10.09 -1.09
C SER A 62 -1.70 10.67 -0.55
N VAL A 63 -2.46 11.37 -1.38
CA VAL A 63 -3.76 11.94 -1.00
C VAL A 63 -4.77 10.83 -0.71
N ASP A 64 -4.88 9.84 -1.60
CA ASP A 64 -5.84 8.75 -1.45
C ASP A 64 -5.58 7.86 -0.23
N LEU A 65 -4.31 7.70 0.16
CA LEU A 65 -3.90 6.90 1.31
C LEU A 65 -3.83 7.70 2.63
N SER A 66 -3.91 9.02 2.57
CA SER A 66 -3.91 9.87 3.77
C SER A 66 -5.19 9.66 4.58
N ASN A 67 -5.05 9.63 5.90
CA ASN A 67 -6.17 9.49 6.81
C ASN A 67 -5.88 10.17 8.16
N ASP A 68 -6.88 10.17 9.05
CA ASP A 68 -6.80 10.84 10.36
C ASP A 68 -5.68 10.32 11.28
N ARG A 69 -5.10 9.14 10.98
CA ARG A 69 -4.00 8.57 11.77
C ARG A 69 -2.62 9.03 11.33
N GLY A 70 -2.49 9.59 10.13
CA GLY A 70 -1.21 10.10 9.66
C GLY A 70 -1.06 10.09 8.15
N ARG A 71 0.14 10.44 7.74
CA ARG A 71 0.53 10.46 6.33
C ARG A 71 0.99 9.09 5.86
N PRO A 72 0.73 8.73 4.60
CA PRO A 72 1.28 7.52 4.03
C PRO A 72 2.79 7.67 3.76
N MET A 73 3.45 6.53 3.63
CA MET A 73 4.75 6.46 2.97
C MET A 73 4.50 6.27 1.48
N VAL A 74 5.21 7.02 0.64
CA VAL A 74 5.12 6.88 -0.83
C VAL A 74 6.53 6.93 -1.38
N ASP A 75 6.91 5.84 -2.06
CA ASP A 75 8.20 5.71 -2.74
C ASP A 75 7.97 5.54 -4.24
N THR A 76 8.89 6.09 -5.02
CA THR A 76 8.86 6.04 -6.49
C THR A 76 10.14 5.39 -6.99
N TYR A 77 9.99 4.52 -7.97
CA TYR A 77 11.10 3.77 -8.56
C TYR A 77 11.05 3.81 -10.08
N ALA A 78 12.22 3.93 -10.70
CA ALA A 78 12.45 3.55 -12.08
C ALA A 78 12.73 2.05 -12.16
N MET A 79 12.10 1.40 -13.13
CA MET A 79 12.25 -0.03 -13.42
C MET A 79 12.72 -0.19 -14.88
N PRO A 80 13.36 -1.32 -15.24
CA PRO A 80 13.61 -1.67 -16.63
C PRO A 80 12.33 -1.63 -17.45
N SER A 81 12.37 -1.12 -18.68
CA SER A 81 11.20 -1.03 -19.59
C SER A 81 10.51 -2.37 -19.85
N THR A 82 11.26 -3.47 -19.79
CA THR A 82 10.76 -4.84 -19.97
C THR A 82 10.07 -5.44 -18.75
N THR A 83 10.05 -4.71 -17.62
CA THR A 83 9.41 -5.19 -16.39
C THR A 83 7.92 -5.41 -16.64
N ALA A 84 7.41 -6.59 -16.32
CA ALA A 84 5.98 -6.89 -16.44
C ALA A 84 5.22 -6.49 -15.17
N TRP A 85 3.96 -6.07 -15.34
CA TRP A 85 3.07 -5.77 -14.21
C TRP A 85 2.98 -6.94 -13.22
N GLU A 86 2.84 -8.18 -13.71
CA GLU A 86 2.73 -9.35 -12.86
C GLU A 86 3.96 -9.62 -12.00
N GLN A 87 5.14 -9.31 -12.52
CA GLN A 87 6.38 -9.45 -11.76
C GLN A 87 6.38 -8.51 -10.55
N VAL A 88 5.98 -7.26 -10.76
CA VAL A 88 5.87 -6.26 -9.68
C VAL A 88 4.78 -6.65 -8.69
N ARG A 89 3.59 -6.99 -9.19
CA ARG A 89 2.45 -7.37 -8.35
C ARG A 89 2.78 -8.57 -7.47
N SER A 90 3.40 -9.60 -8.04
CA SER A 90 3.83 -10.80 -7.32
C SER A 90 4.91 -10.49 -6.28
N ALA A 91 5.91 -9.66 -6.62
CA ALA A 91 6.96 -9.25 -5.68
C ALA A 91 6.40 -8.48 -4.47
N VAL A 92 5.41 -7.62 -4.67
CA VAL A 92 4.74 -6.89 -3.58
C VAL A 92 3.82 -7.82 -2.79
N ALA A 93 3.03 -8.66 -3.47
CA ALA A 93 2.15 -9.64 -2.82
C ALA A 93 2.94 -10.61 -1.92
N GLY A 94 4.13 -11.05 -2.34
CA GLY A 94 4.99 -11.92 -1.53
C GLY A 94 5.47 -11.29 -0.22
N GLN A 95 5.51 -9.96 -0.13
CA GLN A 95 5.83 -9.24 1.12
C GLN A 95 4.60 -9.02 2.01
N LEU A 96 3.41 -9.11 1.43
CA LEU A 96 2.12 -8.87 2.07
C LEU A 96 1.36 -10.20 2.28
N ASP A 97 2.08 -11.24 2.66
CA ASP A 97 1.49 -12.57 2.85
C ASP A 97 0.30 -12.52 3.82
N GLY A 98 -0.81 -13.13 3.40
CA GLY A 98 -2.09 -13.10 4.12
C GLY A 98 -2.90 -11.81 4.00
N TRP A 99 -2.45 -10.78 3.27
CA TRP A 99 -3.25 -9.57 3.01
C TRP A 99 -4.29 -9.79 1.92
N GLU A 100 -5.44 -9.14 2.06
CA GLU A 100 -6.52 -9.21 1.07
C GLU A 100 -6.19 -8.27 -0.09
N GLN A 101 -6.15 -8.80 -1.31
CA GLN A 101 -6.06 -7.96 -2.51
C GLN A 101 -7.41 -7.27 -2.75
N VAL A 102 -7.39 -5.96 -2.99
CA VAL A 102 -8.59 -5.12 -3.11
C VAL A 102 -8.59 -4.39 -4.45
N GLY A 103 -9.72 -4.47 -5.17
CA GLY A 103 -9.91 -3.85 -6.49
C GLY A 103 -9.51 -4.78 -7.63
N ASP A 104 -9.47 -4.23 -8.85
CA ASP A 104 -8.96 -4.94 -10.02
C ASP A 104 -7.45 -4.75 -10.11
N CYS A 105 -6.72 -5.87 -10.02
CA CYS A 105 -5.27 -5.92 -10.12
C CYS A 105 -4.81 -6.66 -11.39
N ALA A 106 -5.72 -6.92 -12.33
CA ALA A 106 -5.39 -7.54 -13.61
C ALA A 106 -4.58 -6.58 -14.49
N ASP A 107 -3.78 -7.15 -15.37
CA ASP A 107 -3.15 -6.37 -16.42
C ASP A 107 -4.18 -6.03 -17.50
N THR A 108 -4.56 -4.77 -17.60
CA THR A 108 -5.48 -4.28 -18.65
C THR A 108 -4.75 -3.91 -19.94
N GLY A 109 -3.41 -3.95 -19.96
CA GLY A 109 -2.59 -3.44 -21.07
C GLY A 109 -2.57 -1.91 -21.18
N GLU A 110 -3.30 -1.21 -20.31
CA GLU A 110 -3.29 0.25 -20.25
C GLU A 110 -1.94 0.78 -19.81
N ARG A 111 -1.65 2.05 -20.07
CA ARG A 111 -0.37 2.63 -19.63
C ARG A 111 -0.22 2.63 -18.11
N ARG A 112 -1.33 2.85 -17.40
CA ARG A 112 -1.39 2.84 -15.94
C ARG A 112 -2.12 1.58 -15.50
N VAL A 113 -1.51 0.82 -14.60
CA VAL A 113 -2.18 -0.27 -13.88
C VAL A 113 -1.96 -0.07 -12.40
N GLN A 114 -2.93 -0.46 -11.57
CA GLN A 114 -2.84 -0.27 -10.13
C GLN A 114 -3.33 -1.52 -9.40
N CYS A 115 -2.88 -1.68 -8.17
CA CYS A 115 -3.38 -2.71 -7.27
C CYS A 115 -3.33 -2.21 -5.83
N SER A 116 -4.21 -2.72 -4.98
CA SER A 116 -4.18 -2.44 -3.56
C SER A 116 -4.29 -3.71 -2.73
N TRP A 117 -3.76 -3.66 -1.51
CA TRP A 117 -3.89 -4.69 -0.49
C TRP A 117 -4.34 -4.08 0.82
N SER A 118 -5.17 -4.80 1.55
CA SER A 118 -5.64 -4.44 2.88
C SER A 118 -5.23 -5.51 3.88
N GLU A 119 -4.72 -5.08 5.02
CA GLU A 119 -4.42 -5.98 6.13
C GLU A 119 -5.72 -6.65 6.63
N PRO A 120 -5.73 -7.96 6.92
CA PRO A 120 -6.95 -8.71 7.26
C PRO A 120 -7.37 -8.48 8.73
N THR A 121 -7.35 -7.23 9.19
CA THR A 121 -7.72 -6.84 10.55
C THR A 121 -9.04 -6.07 10.54
N ARG A 122 -9.85 -6.29 11.58
CA ARG A 122 -11.20 -5.70 11.67
C ARG A 122 -11.22 -4.27 12.15
N TRP A 123 -10.17 -3.80 12.83
CA TRP A 123 -10.28 -2.58 13.61
C TRP A 123 -9.54 -1.41 13.02
N TRP A 124 -8.40 -1.60 12.37
CA TRP A 124 -7.70 -0.54 11.63
C TRP A 124 -6.81 -1.13 10.53
N PRO A 125 -7.37 -1.62 9.41
CA PRO A 125 -6.57 -2.19 8.35
C PRO A 125 -5.63 -1.14 7.74
N ARG A 126 -4.34 -1.46 7.71
CA ARG A 126 -3.37 -0.75 6.87
C ARG A 126 -3.64 -1.09 5.41
N THR A 127 -3.24 -0.20 4.52
CA THR A 127 -3.43 -0.35 3.08
C THR A 127 -2.11 -0.14 2.37
N VAL A 128 -1.83 -0.99 1.39
CA VAL A 128 -0.75 -0.77 0.41
C VAL A 128 -1.39 -0.56 -0.95
N ARG A 129 -0.87 0.39 -1.72
CA ARG A 129 -1.26 0.59 -3.11
C ARG A 129 -0.01 0.68 -3.96
N ILE A 130 -0.04 0.05 -5.12
CA ILE A 130 0.97 0.27 -6.14
C ILE A 130 0.33 0.82 -7.41
N VAL A 131 1.07 1.69 -8.08
CA VAL A 131 0.73 2.21 -9.42
C VAL A 131 1.92 1.96 -10.33
N PHE A 132 1.65 1.29 -11.43
CA PHE A 132 2.61 0.91 -12.44
C PHE A 132 2.36 1.72 -13.71
N LEU A 133 3.38 2.41 -14.18
CA LEU A 133 3.34 3.29 -15.35
C LEU A 133 4.28 2.75 -16.42
N ARG A 134 3.71 2.26 -17.51
CA ARG A 134 4.45 1.83 -18.70
C ARG A 134 5.06 3.02 -19.43
N PRO A 135 6.11 2.77 -20.23
CA PRO A 135 6.58 3.71 -21.24
C PRO A 135 5.44 4.30 -22.08
N ALA A 136 5.59 5.56 -22.48
CA ALA A 136 4.72 6.12 -23.50
C ALA A 136 4.89 5.33 -24.82
N PRO A 137 3.81 5.01 -25.55
CA PRO A 137 3.96 4.46 -26.88
C PRO A 137 4.71 5.47 -27.77
N PRO A 138 5.69 5.02 -28.58
CA PRO A 138 6.44 5.91 -29.44
C PRO A 138 5.51 6.59 -30.45
N GLY A 139 5.60 7.92 -30.56
CA GLY A 139 4.82 8.72 -31.52
C GLY A 139 3.36 8.98 -31.15
N GLY A 140 2.94 8.73 -29.90
CA GLY A 140 1.62 9.14 -29.41
C GLY A 140 1.51 10.64 -29.14
N ASP A 141 0.29 11.16 -29.03
CA ASP A 141 -0.04 12.59 -28.82
C ASP A 141 0.50 13.20 -27.51
N GLN A 142 1.23 12.43 -26.70
CA GLN A 142 1.90 12.91 -25.48
C GLN A 142 3.30 13.38 -25.83
N SER A 143 3.36 14.66 -26.23
CA SER A 143 4.50 15.43 -26.73
C SER A 143 5.75 15.59 -25.84
N TYR A 144 5.86 14.86 -24.72
CA TYR A 144 6.99 14.97 -23.79
C TYR A 144 7.92 13.76 -23.88
N GLU A 145 9.22 14.02 -23.77
CA GLU A 145 10.27 12.99 -23.83
C GLU A 145 10.13 12.05 -22.63
N TRP A 146 9.62 10.85 -22.90
CA TRP A 146 9.49 9.78 -21.91
C TRP A 146 10.67 8.80 -22.07
N PRO A 147 11.47 8.57 -21.02
CA PRO A 147 12.59 7.64 -21.09
C PRO A 147 12.08 6.21 -21.26
N ASP A 148 12.89 5.31 -21.84
CA ASP A 148 12.52 3.89 -21.96
C ASP A 148 12.61 3.16 -20.61
N ASN A 149 11.74 3.56 -19.70
CA ASN A 149 11.62 3.08 -18.34
C ASN A 149 10.15 2.94 -17.98
N THR A 150 9.92 1.93 -17.16
CA THR A 150 8.68 1.78 -16.42
C THR A 150 8.85 2.52 -15.09
N PHE A 151 7.80 3.16 -14.60
CA PHE A 151 7.80 3.77 -13.27
C PHE A 151 6.84 3.04 -12.34
N LEU A 152 7.26 2.89 -11.09
CA LEU A 152 6.50 2.25 -10.04
C LEU A 152 6.37 3.20 -8.87
N VAL A 153 5.14 3.50 -8.48
CA VAL A 153 4.82 4.17 -7.22
C VAL A 153 4.32 3.13 -6.24
N VAL A 154 4.92 3.06 -5.06
CA VAL A 154 4.51 2.19 -3.95
C VAL A 154 4.11 3.07 -2.79
N GLY A 155 2.84 3.01 -2.39
CA GLY A 155 2.30 3.72 -1.25
C GLY A 155 1.84 2.77 -0.15
N SER A 156 2.05 3.15 1.11
CA SER A 156 1.49 2.45 2.26
C SER A 156 0.88 3.44 3.26
N ALA A 157 -0.29 3.10 3.78
CA ALA A 157 -1.06 3.91 4.71
C ALA A 157 -0.98 3.35 6.13
N PRO A 158 -1.02 4.22 7.16
CA PRO A 158 -1.45 3.81 8.49
C PRO A 158 -2.86 3.22 8.46
N GLY A 159 -3.18 2.41 9.45
CA GLY A 159 -4.47 1.76 9.62
C GLY A 159 -5.58 2.77 9.89
N ALA A 160 -6.60 2.79 9.04
CA ALA A 160 -7.78 3.63 9.20
C ALA A 160 -8.95 2.81 9.75
N SER A 161 -9.89 3.45 10.44
CA SER A 161 -11.13 2.77 10.83
C SER A 161 -11.83 2.25 9.57
N PRO A 162 -12.32 1.00 9.53
CA PRO A 162 -12.98 0.47 8.36
C PRO A 162 -14.20 1.34 8.04
N THR A 163 -14.18 2.00 6.89
CA THR A 163 -15.39 2.62 6.35
C THR A 163 -16.38 1.47 6.08
N PRO A 164 -17.64 1.52 6.56
CA PRO A 164 -18.61 0.48 6.23
C PRO A 164 -18.68 0.38 4.70
N ARG A 165 -18.45 -0.82 4.17
CA ARG A 165 -18.63 -1.13 2.75
C ARG A 165 -20.11 -0.93 2.44
N THR A 166 -20.51 0.27 2.05
CA THR A 166 -21.78 0.49 1.39
C THR A 166 -21.63 -0.18 0.03
N SER A 167 -22.12 -1.42 -0.08
CA SER A 167 -22.36 -2.06 -1.37
C SER A 167 -23.37 -1.19 -2.12
N ALA A 168 -22.88 -0.19 -2.85
CA ALA A 168 -23.66 0.49 -3.85
C ALA A 168 -23.82 -0.51 -5.00
N LEU A 169 -24.96 -1.19 -5.00
CA LEU A 169 -25.54 -1.82 -6.17
C LEU A 169 -25.43 -0.85 -7.36
N ARG A 170 -24.71 -1.28 -8.41
CA ARG A 170 -24.94 -0.87 -9.79
C ARG A 170 -25.06 -2.13 -10.63
#